data_AF-A0A948DSY3-F1
#
_entry.id   AF-A0A948DSY3-F1
#
_cell.length_a   1.000
_cell.length_b   1.000
_cell.length_c   1.000
_cell.angle_alpha   90.00
_cell.angle_beta   90.00
_cell.angle_gamma   90.00
#
_symmetry.space_group_name_H-M   'P 1'
#
loop_
_entity.id
_entity.type
_entity.pdbx_description
1 polymer ?
#
loop_
_entity_poly.entity_id
_entity_poly.type
_entity_poly.pdbx_seq_one_letter_code
_entity_poly.pdbx_strand_id
1 'polypeptide(L)'
;SSGLKPIPRLFTDYPTWSYIMLTGTVTLVSYTGYIFAKTLRSLNKKHLFSALLFLVSISPLLLLPWHKFTLELGLPLVGFSMFVSLLLVAHKKDLKTFLVLFIIFNLLTNYLTYTRHYSVGRSKISTQISEFLKNNYPTYPEDSYFEFINDTQDYGATWGSSKQISHTISSSDMFKVFYNNHTIQVFFEDDTEAERPTDKKQIKISTKQFFK
;
A
#
# COMPACT_ATOMS: atom_id res chain seq x y z
N SER A 1 -0.13 16.90 -0.01
CA SER A 1 0.64 16.64 -1.24
C SER A 1 -0.17 17.05 -2.46
N SER A 2 0.35 18.00 -3.26
CA SER A 2 -0.22 18.47 -4.53
C SER A 2 -0.35 17.33 -5.56
N GLY A 3 -1.39 17.39 -6.40
CA GLY A 3 -1.88 16.25 -7.20
C GLY A 3 -0.93 15.65 -8.24
N LEU A 4 0.14 16.35 -8.62
CA LEU A 4 1.11 15.86 -9.64
C LEU A 4 2.50 15.56 -9.09
N LYS A 5 2.78 15.85 -7.80
CA LYS A 5 4.08 15.52 -7.21
C LYS A 5 4.09 14.04 -6.82
N PRO A 6 5.10 13.25 -7.25
CA PRO A 6 5.28 11.91 -6.73
C PRO A 6 5.32 11.96 -5.20
N ILE A 7 4.67 10.99 -4.56
CA ILE A 7 4.66 10.92 -3.11
C ILE A 7 6.13 10.72 -2.67
N PRO A 8 6.67 11.52 -1.72
CA PRO A 8 8.06 11.39 -1.28
C PRO A 8 8.42 9.96 -0.86
N ARG A 9 7.42 9.24 -0.34
CA ARG A 9 7.52 7.84 0.07
C ARG A 9 7.89 6.88 -1.06
N LEU A 10 7.59 7.20 -2.31
CA LEU A 10 8.04 6.41 -3.46
C LEU A 10 9.57 6.31 -3.49
N PHE A 11 10.28 7.40 -3.19
CA PHE A 11 11.73 7.43 -3.21
C PHE A 11 12.34 6.85 -1.93
N THR A 12 11.63 6.87 -0.80
CA THR A 12 12.10 6.21 0.44
C THR A 12 11.93 4.70 0.36
N ASP A 13 10.77 4.23 -0.09
CA ASP A 13 10.45 2.80 -0.13
C ASP A 13 11.14 2.11 -1.34
N TYR A 14 11.43 2.87 -2.39
CA TYR A 14 12.07 2.37 -3.63
C TYR A 14 13.23 3.29 -4.10
N PRO A 15 14.35 3.42 -3.37
CA PRO A 15 15.38 4.42 -3.70
C PRO A 15 15.94 4.31 -5.12
N THR A 16 16.41 3.12 -5.51
CA THR A 16 16.90 2.85 -6.87
C THR A 16 15.79 2.43 -7.82
N TRP A 17 14.78 1.71 -7.31
CA TRP A 17 13.71 1.12 -8.11
C TRP A 17 12.64 2.11 -8.55
N SER A 18 12.49 3.24 -7.85
CA SER A 18 11.54 4.31 -8.20
C SER A 18 11.82 4.85 -9.60
N TYR A 19 13.09 5.03 -9.98
CA TYR A 19 13.46 5.45 -11.32
C TYR A 19 13.05 4.42 -12.38
N ILE A 20 13.27 3.12 -12.12
CA ILE A 20 12.85 2.04 -13.04
C ILE A 20 11.32 2.03 -13.19
N MET A 21 10.57 2.18 -12.10
CA MET A 21 9.12 2.27 -12.13
C MET A 21 8.63 3.50 -12.91
N LEU A 22 9.25 4.66 -12.70
CA LEU A 22 8.90 5.90 -13.40
C LEU A 22 9.22 5.80 -14.88
N THR A 23 10.40 5.31 -15.25
CA THR A 23 10.79 5.09 -16.64
C THR A 23 9.84 4.11 -17.33
N GLY A 24 9.53 2.96 -16.71
CA GLY A 24 8.59 1.99 -17.28
C GLY A 24 7.17 2.56 -17.45
N THR A 25 6.72 3.37 -16.48
CA THR A 25 5.43 4.09 -16.58
C THR A 25 5.44 5.06 -17.75
N VAL A 26 6.48 5.89 -17.87
CA VAL A 26 6.63 6.84 -18.98
C VAL A 26 6.68 6.09 -20.31
N THR A 27 7.44 5.00 -20.42
CA THR A 27 7.51 4.18 -21.63
C THR A 27 6.14 3.66 -22.06
N LEU A 28 5.35 3.09 -21.13
CA LEU A 28 3.99 2.59 -21.45
C LEU A 28 3.04 3.71 -21.87
N VAL A 29 3.08 4.84 -21.17
CA VAL A 29 2.25 6.02 -21.49
C VAL A 29 2.65 6.60 -22.85
N SER A 30 3.94 6.79 -23.12
CA SER A 30 4.45 7.28 -24.40
C SER A 30 4.12 6.32 -25.54
N TYR A 31 4.22 5.01 -25.33
CA TYR A 31 3.87 4.01 -26.35
C TYR A 31 2.37 4.01 -26.64
N THR A 32 1.53 4.16 -25.61
CA THR A 32 0.07 4.36 -25.78
C THR A 32 -0.22 5.63 -26.58
N GLY A 33 0.46 6.74 -26.27
CA GLY A 33 0.35 8.01 -26.99
C GLY A 33 0.77 7.91 -28.47
N TYR A 34 1.83 7.16 -28.76
CA TYR A 34 2.26 6.86 -30.13
C TYR A 34 1.17 6.13 -30.93
N ILE A 35 0.56 5.10 -30.34
CA ILE A 35 -0.51 4.33 -31.00
C ILE A 35 -1.77 5.18 -31.17
N PHE A 36 -2.09 6.00 -30.17
CA PHE A 36 -3.18 6.97 -30.26
C PHE A 36 -2.97 7.93 -31.45
N ALA A 37 -1.78 8.51 -31.60
CA ALA A 37 -1.46 9.41 -32.70
C ALA A 37 -1.65 8.74 -34.08
N LYS A 38 -1.26 7.46 -34.23
CA LYS A 38 -1.49 6.68 -35.46
C LYS A 38 -2.97 6.45 -35.76
N THR A 39 -3.79 6.38 -34.71
CA THR A 39 -5.22 6.00 -34.78
C THR A 39 -6.14 7.23 -34.75
N LEU A 40 -5.59 8.44 -34.66
CA LEU A 40 -6.35 9.68 -34.50
C LEU A 40 -7.39 9.88 -35.61
N ARG A 41 -7.07 9.50 -36.85
CA ARG A 41 -7.96 9.64 -38.02
C ARG A 41 -9.07 8.59 -38.08
N SER A 42 -8.96 7.50 -37.33
CA SER A 42 -9.90 6.38 -37.32
C SER A 42 -10.67 6.26 -36.00
N LEU A 43 -10.61 7.29 -35.15
CA LEU A 43 -11.40 7.35 -33.93
C LEU A 43 -12.89 7.34 -34.26
N ASN A 44 -13.65 6.60 -33.44
CA ASN A 44 -15.09 6.46 -33.60
C ASN A 44 -15.81 6.71 -32.26
N LYS A 45 -17.14 6.62 -32.26
CA LYS A 45 -17.97 6.84 -31.07
C LYS A 45 -17.59 5.94 -29.88
N LYS A 46 -17.08 4.73 -30.12
CA LYS A 46 -16.65 3.81 -29.04
C LYS A 46 -15.39 4.31 -28.33
N HIS A 47 -14.45 4.89 -29.09
CA HIS A 47 -13.25 5.51 -28.52
C HIS A 47 -13.62 6.72 -27.66
N LEU A 48 -14.49 7.59 -28.18
CA LEU A 48 -14.98 8.76 -27.46
C LEU A 48 -15.72 8.37 -26.18
N PHE A 49 -16.62 7.38 -26.26
CA PHE A 49 -17.32 6.85 -25.09
C PHE A 49 -16.35 6.34 -24.02
N SER A 50 -15.34 5.56 -24.40
CA SER A 50 -14.36 5.02 -23.45
C SER A 50 -13.50 6.12 -22.81
N ALA A 51 -13.09 7.12 -23.61
CA ALA A 51 -12.36 8.29 -23.12
C ALA A 51 -13.21 9.14 -22.16
N LEU A 52 -14.48 9.39 -22.50
CA LEU A 52 -15.41 10.10 -21.61
C LEU A 52 -15.67 9.31 -20.33
N LEU A 53 -15.84 8.00 -20.41
CA LEU A 53 -16.00 7.14 -19.24
C LEU A 53 -14.79 7.28 -18.29
N PHE A 54 -13.56 7.28 -18.82
CA PHE A 54 -12.36 7.53 -18.04
C PHE A 54 -12.33 8.95 -17.45
N LEU A 55 -12.54 9.99 -18.26
CA LEU A 55 -12.44 11.39 -17.83
C LEU A 55 -13.51 11.76 -16.79
N VAL A 56 -14.75 11.33 -16.99
CA VAL A 56 -15.85 11.59 -16.05
C VAL A 56 -15.61 10.86 -14.74
N SER A 57 -15.20 9.59 -14.78
CA SER A 57 -14.99 8.81 -13.56
C SER A 57 -13.75 9.24 -12.77
N ILE A 58 -12.71 9.78 -13.42
CA ILE A 58 -11.53 10.32 -12.71
C ILE A 58 -11.76 11.78 -12.26
N SER A 59 -12.77 12.46 -12.78
CA SER A 59 -13.04 13.87 -12.47
C SER A 59 -13.20 14.17 -10.97
N PRO A 60 -13.88 13.33 -10.14
CA PRO A 60 -13.99 13.60 -8.70
C PRO A 60 -12.61 13.63 -8.04
N LEU A 61 -11.73 12.70 -8.41
CA LEU A 61 -10.36 12.63 -7.87
C LEU A 61 -9.50 13.83 -8.30
N LEU A 62 -9.67 14.33 -9.53
CA LEU A 62 -8.92 15.48 -10.04
C LEU A 62 -9.41 16.82 -9.47
N LEU A 63 -10.73 16.96 -9.29
CA LEU A 63 -11.36 18.20 -8.84
C LEU A 63 -11.50 18.29 -7.31
N LEU A 64 -11.56 17.16 -6.61
CA LEU A 64 -11.71 17.09 -5.15
C LEU A 64 -10.46 16.46 -4.51
N PRO A 65 -9.41 17.26 -4.24
CA PRO A 65 -8.11 16.75 -3.76
C PRO A 65 -8.15 16.08 -2.37
N TRP A 66 -9.27 16.18 -1.65
CA TRP A 66 -9.49 15.51 -0.36
C TRP A 66 -9.97 14.06 -0.48
N HIS A 67 -10.56 13.66 -1.61
CA HIS A 67 -11.03 12.29 -1.82
C HIS A 67 -9.99 11.48 -2.61
N LYS A 68 -8.89 11.09 -1.94
CA LYS A 68 -7.88 10.19 -2.52
C LYS A 68 -8.13 8.73 -2.17
N PHE A 69 -9.38 8.28 -2.31
CA PHE A 69 -9.68 6.86 -2.11
C PHE A 69 -9.29 6.08 -3.37
N THR A 70 -8.31 5.21 -3.23
CA THR A 70 -7.87 4.29 -4.30
C THR A 70 -9.00 3.39 -4.81
N LEU A 71 -10.04 3.16 -3.99
CA LEU A 71 -11.25 2.43 -4.38
C LEU A 71 -12.00 3.11 -5.54
N GLU A 72 -11.86 4.43 -5.71
CA GLU A 72 -12.52 5.18 -6.79
C GLU A 72 -11.81 5.03 -8.15
N LEU A 73 -10.62 4.42 -8.19
CA LEU A 73 -9.86 4.20 -9.44
C LEU A 73 -10.34 3.00 -10.26
N GLY A 74 -11.24 2.17 -9.73
CA GLY A 74 -11.76 1.00 -10.45
C GLY A 74 -12.52 1.38 -11.72
N LEU A 75 -13.43 2.35 -11.65
CA LEU A 75 -14.21 2.79 -12.81
C LEU A 75 -13.37 3.55 -13.86
N PRO A 76 -12.47 4.48 -13.48
CA PRO A 76 -11.47 5.04 -14.39
C PRO A 76 -10.66 3.97 -15.11
N LEU A 77 -10.20 2.94 -14.39
CA LEU A 77 -9.43 1.86 -14.98
C LEU A 77 -10.20 1.13 -16.08
N VAL A 78 -11.50 0.86 -15.89
CA VAL A 78 -12.35 0.25 -16.92
C VAL A 78 -12.39 1.11 -18.18
N GLY A 79 -12.67 2.41 -18.05
CA GLY A 79 -12.70 3.33 -19.20
C GLY A 79 -11.34 3.40 -19.92
N PHE A 80 -10.26 3.49 -19.16
CA PHE A 80 -8.90 3.50 -19.70
C PHE A 80 -8.55 2.19 -20.44
N SER A 81 -8.83 1.04 -19.83
CA SER A 81 -8.57 -0.28 -20.43
C SER A 81 -9.39 -0.49 -21.71
N MET A 82 -10.65 -0.08 -21.74
CA MET A 82 -11.47 -0.13 -22.96
C MET A 82 -10.88 0.75 -24.06
N PHE A 83 -10.46 1.96 -23.73
CA PHE A 83 -9.84 2.89 -24.68
C PHE A 83 -8.54 2.31 -25.27
N VAL A 84 -7.63 1.85 -24.41
CA VAL A 84 -6.35 1.24 -24.85
C VAL A 84 -6.59 0.00 -25.69
N SER A 85 -7.54 -0.87 -25.30
CA SER A 85 -7.89 -2.06 -26.08
C SER A 85 -8.37 -1.71 -27.49
N LEU A 86 -9.27 -0.73 -27.62
CA LEU A 86 -9.77 -0.28 -28.92
C LEU A 86 -8.66 0.27 -29.82
N LEU A 87 -7.70 1.01 -29.24
CA LEU A 87 -6.52 1.49 -29.98
C LEU A 87 -5.64 0.34 -30.48
N LEU A 88 -5.41 -0.67 -29.65
CA LEU A 88 -4.48 -1.76 -29.95
C LEU A 88 -5.03 -2.80 -30.92
N VAL A 89 -6.34 -3.05 -30.92
CA VAL A 89 -6.97 -4.05 -31.81
C VAL A 89 -6.73 -3.74 -33.29
N ALA A 90 -6.63 -2.45 -33.66
CA ALA A 90 -6.32 -2.03 -35.02
C ALA A 90 -4.86 -2.34 -35.43
N HIS A 91 -3.95 -2.58 -34.48
CA HIS A 91 -2.50 -2.71 -34.72
C HIS A 91 -1.93 -3.98 -34.07
N LYS A 92 -2.19 -5.15 -34.66
CA LYS A 92 -1.82 -6.47 -34.09
C LYS A 92 -0.34 -6.60 -33.65
N LYS A 93 0.60 -6.00 -34.38
CA LYS A 93 2.03 -6.00 -34.01
C LYS A 93 2.28 -5.17 -32.75
N ASP A 94 1.70 -3.97 -32.70
CA ASP A 94 1.81 -3.06 -31.56
C ASP A 94 1.10 -3.63 -30.32
N LEU A 95 -0.03 -4.35 -30.49
CA LEU A 95 -0.71 -5.09 -29.42
C LEU A 95 0.22 -6.12 -28.76
N LYS A 96 0.93 -6.94 -29.54
CA LYS A 96 1.83 -7.96 -28.98
C LYS A 96 2.95 -7.31 -28.18
N THR A 97 3.58 -6.27 -28.72
CA THR A 97 4.64 -5.52 -28.03
C THR A 97 4.11 -4.87 -26.76
N PHE A 98 2.95 -4.22 -26.81
CA PHE A 98 2.30 -3.62 -25.65
C PHE A 98 2.05 -4.64 -24.55
N LEU A 99 1.47 -5.80 -24.88
CA LEU A 99 1.15 -6.84 -23.91
C LEU A 99 2.42 -7.38 -23.22
N VAL A 100 3.50 -7.62 -23.98
CA VAL A 100 4.77 -8.08 -23.40
C VAL A 100 5.34 -7.04 -22.44
N LEU A 101 5.41 -5.77 -22.86
CA LEU A 101 5.88 -4.68 -22.01
C LEU A 101 5.01 -4.51 -20.77
N PHE A 102 3.69 -4.56 -20.94
CA PHE A 102 2.71 -4.45 -19.86
C PHE A 102 2.85 -5.57 -18.84
N ILE A 103 2.97 -6.82 -19.28
CA ILE A 103 3.12 -7.99 -18.40
C ILE A 103 4.45 -7.91 -17.64
N ILE A 104 5.57 -7.68 -18.34
CA ILE A 104 6.89 -7.57 -17.71
C ILE A 104 6.87 -6.46 -16.66
N PHE A 105 6.33 -5.29 -17.01
CA PHE A 105 6.25 -4.16 -16.10
C PHE A 105 5.36 -4.46 -14.89
N ASN A 106 4.19 -5.08 -15.09
CA ASN A 106 3.30 -5.47 -13.99
C ASN A 106 3.93 -6.52 -13.06
N LEU A 107 4.61 -7.52 -13.62
CA LEU A 107 5.31 -8.53 -12.81
C LEU A 107 6.41 -7.88 -11.96
N LEU A 108 7.19 -6.97 -12.57
CA LEU A 108 8.23 -6.22 -11.87
C LEU A 108 7.64 -5.35 -10.75
N THR A 109 6.60 -4.56 -11.03
CA THR A 109 5.99 -3.68 -10.03
C THR A 109 5.31 -4.47 -8.91
N ASN A 110 4.66 -5.60 -9.22
CA ASN A 110 4.09 -6.50 -8.21
C ASN A 110 5.17 -7.12 -7.33
N TYR A 111 6.26 -7.63 -7.92
CA TYR A 111 7.38 -8.19 -7.17
C TYR A 111 8.01 -7.15 -6.22
N LEU A 112 8.24 -5.94 -6.72
CA LEU A 112 8.78 -4.84 -5.91
C LEU A 112 7.82 -4.42 -4.81
N THR A 113 6.53 -4.33 -5.11
CA THR A 113 5.50 -4.01 -4.10
C THR A 113 5.48 -5.07 -3.00
N TYR A 114 5.48 -6.34 -3.37
CA TYR A 114 5.48 -7.45 -2.41
C TYR A 114 6.72 -7.47 -1.51
N THR A 115 7.88 -7.14 -2.08
CA THR A 115 9.17 -7.23 -1.35
C THR A 115 9.52 -5.98 -0.55
N ARG A 116 9.02 -4.80 -0.95
CA ARG A 116 9.50 -3.52 -0.39
C ARG A 116 8.40 -2.60 0.15
N HIS A 117 7.14 -2.79 -0.24
CA HIS A 117 6.08 -1.91 0.22
C HIS A 117 5.83 -2.10 1.72
N TYR A 118 5.85 -1.00 2.47
CA TYR A 118 5.68 -1.02 3.92
C TYR A 118 4.41 -1.75 4.38
N SER A 119 3.29 -1.66 3.64
CA SER A 119 2.05 -2.36 4.01
C SER A 119 2.20 -3.88 4.00
N VAL A 120 3.03 -4.43 3.11
CA VAL A 120 3.28 -5.88 3.09
C VAL A 120 4.15 -6.27 4.29
N GLY A 121 5.16 -5.46 4.62
CA GLY A 121 5.95 -5.64 5.85
C GLY A 121 5.07 -5.62 7.11
N ARG A 122 4.17 -4.63 7.22
CA ARG A 122 3.20 -4.52 8.32
C ARG A 122 2.30 -5.74 8.42
N SER A 123 1.79 -6.24 7.29
CA SER A 123 0.96 -7.45 7.28
C SER A 123 1.71 -8.68 7.80
N LYS A 124 2.98 -8.87 7.42
CA LYS A 124 3.82 -9.96 7.93
C LYS A 124 4.06 -9.85 9.44
N ILE A 125 4.42 -8.66 9.92
CA ILE A 125 4.63 -8.39 11.35
C ILE A 125 3.35 -8.66 12.15
N SER A 126 2.20 -8.14 11.70
CA SER A 126 0.91 -8.38 12.36
C SER A 126 0.55 -9.87 12.42
N THR A 127 0.86 -10.62 11.36
CA THR A 127 0.68 -12.08 11.34
C THR A 127 1.56 -12.76 12.39
N GLN A 128 2.85 -12.41 12.45
CA GLN A 128 3.79 -12.97 13.44
C GLN A 128 3.37 -12.64 14.88
N ILE A 129 2.86 -11.43 15.14
CA ILE A 129 2.34 -11.08 16.47
C ILE A 129 1.10 -11.90 16.78
N SER A 130 0.17 -12.06 15.84
CA SER A 130 -1.02 -12.89 16.04
C SER A 130 -0.65 -14.35 16.34
N GLU A 131 0.31 -14.92 15.62
CA GLU A 131 0.84 -16.26 15.89
C GLU A 131 1.52 -16.34 17.25
N PHE A 132 2.31 -15.34 17.63
CA PHE A 132 2.92 -15.25 18.95
C PHE A 132 1.87 -15.25 20.07
N LEU A 133 0.82 -14.43 19.95
CA LEU A 133 -0.27 -14.37 20.92
C LEU A 133 -1.01 -15.70 20.98
N LYS A 134 -1.34 -16.30 19.83
CA LYS A 134 -2.01 -17.61 19.78
C LYS A 134 -1.24 -18.70 20.50
N ASN A 135 0.09 -18.69 20.39
CA ASN A 135 0.94 -19.73 20.97
C ASN A 135 1.27 -19.49 22.45
N ASN A 136 1.43 -18.24 22.88
CA ASN A 136 1.91 -17.92 24.24
C ASN A 136 0.81 -17.38 25.16
N TYR A 137 -0.21 -16.72 24.60
CA TYR A 137 -1.31 -16.06 25.29
C TYR A 137 -2.65 -16.33 24.57
N PRO A 138 -3.09 -17.59 24.44
CA PRO A 138 -4.34 -17.90 23.73
C PRO A 138 -5.57 -17.29 24.40
N THR A 139 -5.50 -17.01 25.71
CA THR A 139 -6.51 -16.31 26.51
C THR A 139 -5.89 -15.06 27.13
N TYR A 140 -6.67 -13.98 27.22
CA TYR A 140 -6.19 -12.72 27.78
C TYR A 140 -5.87 -12.88 29.29
N PRO A 141 -4.67 -12.50 29.75
CA PRO A 141 -4.32 -12.54 31.16
C PRO A 141 -4.88 -11.31 31.89
N GLU A 142 -5.99 -11.48 32.61
CA GLU A 142 -6.76 -10.38 33.23
C GLU A 142 -5.96 -9.56 34.27
N ASP A 143 -5.02 -10.20 34.98
CA ASP A 143 -4.14 -9.58 35.99
C ASP A 143 -2.93 -8.85 35.40
N SER A 144 -2.87 -8.77 34.07
CA SER A 144 -1.71 -8.28 33.33
C SER A 144 -2.08 -7.30 32.21
N TYR A 145 -1.09 -6.59 31.70
CA TYR A 145 -1.18 -5.80 30.47
C TYR A 145 0.01 -6.08 29.56
N PHE A 146 -0.20 -5.91 28.26
CA PHE A 146 0.87 -6.08 27.26
C PHE A 146 1.56 -4.76 26.98
N GLU A 147 2.89 -4.77 26.95
CA GLU A 147 3.70 -3.64 26.53
C GLU A 147 4.78 -4.08 25.54
N PHE A 148 4.83 -3.41 24.39
CA PHE A 148 5.90 -3.60 23.42
C PHE A 148 7.11 -2.73 23.79
N ILE A 149 8.25 -3.39 24.01
CA ILE A 149 9.51 -2.75 24.42
C ILE A 149 10.53 -2.75 23.29
N ASN A 150 11.36 -1.71 23.27
CA ASN A 150 12.38 -1.48 22.27
C ASN A 150 13.71 -2.18 22.65
N ASP A 151 13.88 -3.44 22.22
CA ASP A 151 15.09 -4.22 22.54
C ASP A 151 16.24 -4.08 21.50
N THR A 152 16.16 -3.14 20.56
CA THR A 152 17.16 -2.97 19.49
C THR A 152 17.69 -1.54 19.43
N GLN A 153 19.00 -1.32 19.57
CA GLN A 153 19.58 0.02 19.37
C GLN A 153 19.57 0.49 17.90
N ASP A 154 19.37 -0.44 16.95
CA ASP A 154 19.33 -0.16 15.51
C ASP A 154 17.91 0.24 15.09
N TYR A 155 17.48 1.41 15.55
CA TYR A 155 16.25 2.03 15.10
C TYR A 155 16.53 2.64 13.73
N GLY A 156 15.94 2.08 12.67
CA GLY A 156 15.96 2.71 11.35
C GLY A 156 15.64 4.21 11.49
N ALA A 157 16.39 5.06 10.77
CA ALA A 157 16.73 6.45 11.08
C ALA A 157 15.61 7.47 11.44
N THR A 158 14.35 7.07 11.57
CA THR A 158 13.22 7.97 11.83
C THR A 158 12.14 7.43 12.80
N TRP A 159 12.10 6.14 13.18
CA TRP A 159 11.00 5.59 14.00
C TRP A 159 11.47 4.52 15.00
N GLY A 160 11.11 4.66 16.29
CA GLY A 160 11.26 3.63 17.31
C GLY A 160 10.48 2.35 16.97
N SER A 161 11.00 1.20 17.40
CA SER A 161 10.47 -0.11 16.98
C SER A 161 9.07 -0.39 17.54
N SER A 162 8.78 0.06 18.77
CA SER A 162 7.47 -0.10 19.40
C SER A 162 6.42 0.79 18.75
N LYS A 163 6.79 2.02 18.33
CA LYS A 163 5.93 2.90 17.53
C LYS A 163 5.58 2.27 16.19
N GLN A 164 6.54 1.63 15.52
CA GLN A 164 6.27 0.90 14.28
C GLN A 164 5.30 -0.27 14.49
N ILE A 165 5.43 -1.02 15.59
CA ILE A 165 4.44 -2.03 15.97
C ILE A 165 3.07 -1.40 16.19
N SER A 166 2.97 -0.32 16.96
CA SER A 166 1.69 0.39 17.21
C SER A 166 0.97 0.73 15.90
N HIS A 167 1.65 1.30 14.92
CA HIS A 167 1.04 1.57 13.61
C HIS A 167 0.75 0.32 12.76
N THR A 168 1.42 -0.79 13.05
CA THR A 168 1.24 -2.05 12.34
C THR A 168 0.00 -2.79 12.81
N ILE A 169 -0.24 -2.80 14.13
CA ILE A 169 -1.35 -3.53 14.76
C ILE A 169 -2.54 -2.63 15.11
N SER A 170 -2.55 -1.38 14.61
CA SER A 170 -3.56 -0.36 14.93
C SER A 170 -3.70 -0.16 16.44
N SER A 171 -2.56 0.04 17.10
CA SER A 171 -2.41 0.22 18.54
C SER A 171 -3.00 -0.97 19.32
N SER A 172 -4.14 -0.81 19.97
CA SER A 172 -4.78 -1.90 20.73
C SER A 172 -5.79 -2.71 19.91
N ASP A 173 -6.16 -2.26 18.72
CA ASP A 173 -7.34 -2.80 18.02
C ASP A 173 -7.17 -4.26 17.58
N MET A 174 -5.97 -4.65 17.15
CA MET A 174 -5.70 -6.06 16.86
C MET A 174 -5.92 -6.95 18.09
N PHE A 175 -5.53 -6.51 19.29
CA PHE A 175 -5.72 -7.28 20.52
C PHE A 175 -7.20 -7.35 20.90
N LYS A 176 -7.94 -6.24 20.73
CA LYS A 176 -9.40 -6.21 20.96
C LYS A 176 -10.13 -7.21 20.08
N VAL A 177 -9.74 -7.30 18.80
CA VAL A 177 -10.30 -8.28 17.85
C VAL A 177 -9.86 -9.69 18.21
N PHE A 178 -8.57 -9.90 18.50
CA PHE A 178 -8.01 -11.22 18.79
C PHE A 178 -8.66 -11.88 20.02
N TYR A 179 -8.88 -11.12 21.10
CA TYR A 179 -9.50 -11.63 22.33
C TYR A 179 -11.00 -11.37 22.43
N ASN A 180 -11.62 -10.76 21.41
CA ASN A 180 -13.02 -10.34 21.42
C ASN A 180 -13.39 -9.48 22.66
N ASN A 181 -12.53 -8.52 23.01
CA ASN A 181 -12.72 -7.65 24.17
C ASN A 181 -12.31 -6.21 23.85
N HIS A 182 -13.28 -5.29 23.82
CA HIS A 182 -13.07 -3.89 23.47
C HIS A 182 -12.36 -3.04 24.54
N THR A 183 -12.21 -3.54 25.76
CA THR A 183 -11.57 -2.79 26.87
C THR A 183 -10.07 -2.98 26.93
N ILE A 184 -9.51 -3.93 26.15
CA ILE A 184 -8.07 -4.19 26.14
C ILE A 184 -7.31 -2.97 25.65
N GLN A 185 -6.30 -2.59 26.45
CA GLN A 185 -5.32 -1.58 26.13
C GLN A 185 -3.93 -2.22 26.08
N VAL A 186 -3.19 -1.85 25.05
CA VAL A 186 -1.81 -2.30 24.79
C VAL A 186 -0.93 -1.08 24.78
N PHE A 187 0.20 -1.17 25.47
CA PHE A 187 1.12 -0.07 25.66
C PHE A 187 2.37 -0.23 24.80
N PHE A 188 3.03 0.88 24.53
CA PHE A 188 4.22 0.95 23.69
C PHE A 188 5.24 1.83 24.39
N GLU A 189 6.50 1.41 24.44
CA GLU A 189 7.56 2.13 25.12
C GLU A 189 7.74 3.56 24.58
N ASP A 190 7.58 3.74 23.26
CA ASP A 190 7.69 5.06 22.59
C ASP A 190 6.48 5.98 22.85
N ASP A 191 5.43 5.49 23.50
CA ASP A 191 4.24 6.28 23.88
C ASP A 191 4.38 6.76 25.33
N THR A 192 4.98 7.95 25.47
CA THR A 192 5.25 8.56 26.79
C THR A 192 4.02 9.20 27.43
N GLU A 193 2.93 9.38 26.66
CA GLU A 193 1.71 10.03 27.14
C GLU A 193 0.71 9.05 27.76
N ALA A 194 0.84 7.75 27.46
CA ALA A 194 -0.04 6.72 28.00
C ALA A 194 0.27 6.38 29.46
N GLU A 195 -0.71 6.56 30.35
CA GLU A 195 -0.63 6.12 31.75
C GLU A 195 -0.73 4.60 31.86
N ARG A 196 0.30 3.97 32.42
CA ARG A 196 0.37 2.52 32.60
C ARG A 196 -0.40 2.08 33.86
N PRO A 197 -1.15 0.97 33.83
CA PRO A 197 -1.78 0.43 35.03
C PRO A 197 -0.74 0.09 36.09
N THR A 198 -0.96 0.55 37.32
CA THR A 198 -0.07 0.30 38.47
C THR A 198 -0.43 -0.96 39.25
N ASP A 199 -1.66 -1.44 39.07
CA ASP A 199 -2.27 -2.59 39.74
C ASP A 199 -2.14 -3.90 38.95
N LYS A 200 -1.64 -3.85 37.71
CA LYS A 200 -1.49 -5.02 36.83
C LYS A 200 -0.03 -5.36 36.57
N LYS A 201 0.25 -6.64 36.33
CA LYS A 201 1.59 -7.11 35.94
C LYS A 201 1.89 -6.74 34.49
N GLN A 202 3.12 -6.29 34.25
CA GLN A 202 3.59 -5.96 32.91
C GLN A 202 4.07 -7.23 32.18
N ILE A 203 3.48 -7.52 31.02
CA ILE A 203 3.99 -8.51 30.06
C ILE A 203 4.79 -7.76 28.99
N LYS A 204 6.11 -7.88 29.08
CA LYS A 204 7.04 -7.25 28.13
C LYS A 204 7.15 -8.11 26.87
N ILE A 205 6.81 -7.53 25.73
CA ILE A 205 6.97 -8.15 24.42
C ILE A 205 8.09 -7.42 23.68
N SER A 206 9.18 -8.12 23.46
CA SER A 206 10.30 -7.62 22.64
C SER A 206 9.84 -7.31 21.22
N THR A 207 10.11 -6.10 20.71
CA THR A 207 9.87 -5.79 19.29
C THR A 207 10.82 -6.54 18.36
N LYS A 208 12.05 -6.83 18.81
CA LYS A 208 13.12 -7.48 18.04
C LYS A 208 12.68 -8.80 17.41
N GLN A 209 11.78 -9.53 18.06
CA GLN A 209 11.33 -10.83 17.56
C GLN A 209 10.49 -10.75 16.28
N PHE A 210 9.95 -9.56 15.95
CA PHE A 210 9.08 -9.35 14.78
C PHE A 210 9.76 -8.60 13.63
N PHE A 211 10.94 -8.00 13.85
CA PHE A 211 11.67 -7.24 12.83
C PHE A 211 12.86 -8.02 12.24
N LYS A 212 12.76 -9.35 12.16
CA LYS A 212 13.79 -10.22 11.58
C LYS A 212 13.71 -10.31 10.06
#